data_AF-A0A523XGL1-F1
#
_entry.id   AF-A0A523XGL1-F1
#
_cell.length_a   1.000
_cell.length_b   1.000
_cell.length_c   1.000
_cell.angle_alpha   90.00
_cell.angle_beta   90.00
_cell.angle_gamma   90.00
#
_symmetry.space_group_name_H-M   'P 1'
#
loop_
_entity.id
_entity.type
_entity.pdbx_description
1 polymer ?
#
loop_
_entity_poly.entity_id
_entity_poly.type
_entity_poly.pdbx_seq_one_letter_code
_entity_poly.pdbx_strand_id
1 'polypeptide(L)'
;MLKEELSDVIEVYNNAREDFKTLVGETPENYRILIFINPEMHISVNRVIEVTGTPQAILTSEQITNLRSARISDFLPTGKETVYNSLPTLVYLSVPPEELTKEQELTLRVMLIHAFAHAYLNEKTESNSPRILAQLYQIDLVLKELMTNNVFQLNQTSQNKHVWAWQYFQDLIGVIRLFTEAGVEDFYTPPEDARKYTLFNNFSIEAINLINERAKVVRKKNLHELIGEGFAHYIQKKAIDYLLEKDEYKLPKRHDDKTIMYPKELKAFLAPPIGEFSLAAMNKLVAKYNDEKTVFQKLFSFKSDLEFLEEFSWNDIKDLQAVNKNAHSEFVVEHWHSSRSRWTDIWSVYAYGWRQIEEYVSKVFRRKYSTFGQLLDDNPRISSKGYVKVDDKKVYVFEANEYGVGIDQLVILHNHMALYRDDFKTILPAFADIIVFKKIGGIHVATLFAVHKAKYKSLSPYNLPVVTRAVQVTKRKDAYKFDLDEEKEERFEVRKIDYTFLRKLTQPQRGAISYLIKEGLFEL
;
A
#
# COMPACT_ATOMS: atom_id res chain seq x y z
N MET A 1 14.74 -30.30 -2.55
CA MET A 1 15.83 -29.46 -2.02
C MET A 1 16.47 -30.20 -0.89
N LEU A 2 17.75 -30.49 -1.05
CA LEU A 2 18.52 -31.21 -0.07
C LEU A 2 18.95 -30.24 1.03
N LYS A 3 18.96 -30.70 2.27
CA LYS A 3 19.40 -29.94 3.46
C LYS A 3 20.83 -29.38 3.31
N GLU A 4 21.60 -29.96 2.41
CA GLU A 4 22.97 -29.59 2.04
C GLU A 4 23.06 -28.25 1.28
N GLU A 5 22.04 -27.87 0.50
CA GLU A 5 22.06 -26.62 -0.30
C GLU A 5 21.82 -25.35 0.55
N LEU A 6 21.46 -25.50 1.84
CA LEU A 6 21.18 -24.38 2.75
C LEU A 6 22.09 -24.39 4.00
N SER A 7 23.11 -25.25 4.06
CA SER A 7 23.99 -25.36 5.23
C SER A 7 24.59 -24.00 5.62
N ASP A 8 25.12 -23.28 4.64
CA ASP A 8 25.83 -22.01 4.84
C ASP A 8 24.85 -20.93 5.32
N VAL A 9 23.63 -20.90 4.76
CA VAL A 9 22.57 -19.97 5.16
C VAL A 9 22.15 -20.22 6.61
N ILE A 10 22.04 -21.49 7.02
CA ILE A 10 21.70 -21.86 8.40
C ILE A 10 22.83 -21.47 9.36
N GLU A 11 24.08 -21.66 8.97
CA GLU A 11 25.24 -21.24 9.76
C GLU A 11 25.28 -19.72 9.95
N VAL A 12 25.10 -18.95 8.87
CA VAL A 12 25.02 -17.48 8.93
C VAL A 12 23.87 -17.03 9.83
N TYR A 13 22.73 -17.70 9.77
CA TYR A 13 21.61 -17.45 10.67
C TYR A 13 21.95 -17.66 12.15
N ASN A 14 22.59 -18.78 12.49
CA ASN A 14 22.97 -19.06 13.87
C ASN A 14 24.00 -18.04 14.38
N ASN A 15 24.98 -17.70 13.54
CA ASN A 15 25.99 -16.70 13.83
C ASN A 15 25.36 -15.30 14.04
N ALA A 16 24.46 -14.87 13.16
CA ALA A 16 23.73 -13.61 13.28
C ALA A 16 22.92 -13.54 14.59
N ARG A 17 22.30 -14.65 15.01
CA ARG A 17 21.53 -14.72 16.26
C ARG A 17 22.43 -14.57 17.50
N GLU A 18 23.59 -15.21 17.51
CA GLU A 18 24.55 -15.07 18.62
C GLU A 18 25.19 -13.68 18.67
N ASP A 19 25.49 -13.07 17.52
CA ASP A 19 25.96 -11.68 17.49
C ASP A 19 24.89 -10.72 18.01
N PHE A 20 23.63 -10.88 17.58
CA PHE A 20 22.53 -10.08 18.07
C PHE A 20 22.41 -10.18 19.59
N LYS A 21 22.47 -11.40 20.14
CA LYS A 21 22.47 -11.63 21.58
C LYS A 21 23.65 -10.93 22.28
N THR A 22 24.82 -10.92 21.66
CA THR A 22 26.00 -10.23 22.18
C THR A 22 25.81 -8.71 22.21
N LEU A 23 25.19 -8.15 21.16
CA LEU A 23 24.98 -6.72 21.00
C LEU A 23 23.84 -6.16 21.88
N VAL A 24 22.77 -6.93 22.06
CA VAL A 24 21.52 -6.50 22.70
C VAL A 24 21.30 -7.15 24.06
N GLY A 25 21.93 -8.31 24.33
CA GLY A 25 21.84 -9.09 25.56
C GLY A 25 20.84 -10.26 25.49
N GLU A 26 19.86 -10.19 24.58
CA GLU A 26 18.80 -11.19 24.39
C GLU A 26 18.52 -11.39 22.90
N THR A 27 17.81 -12.46 22.56
CA THR A 27 17.34 -12.76 21.19
C THR A 27 15.82 -12.61 21.10
N PRO A 28 15.28 -12.19 19.94
CA PRO A 28 13.84 -12.33 19.69
C PRO A 28 13.46 -13.81 19.61
N GLU A 29 12.21 -14.12 19.94
CA GLU A 29 11.71 -15.51 19.99
C GLU A 29 10.41 -15.72 19.18
N ASN A 30 9.75 -14.65 18.74
CA ASN A 30 8.44 -14.65 18.08
C ASN A 30 8.52 -14.09 16.65
N TYR A 31 9.27 -14.77 15.78
CA TYR A 31 9.36 -14.45 14.36
C TYR A 31 9.35 -15.70 13.47
N ARG A 32 9.13 -15.49 12.17
CA ARG A 32 9.21 -16.52 11.13
C ARG A 32 10.00 -15.99 9.95
N ILE A 33 10.91 -16.80 9.42
CA ILE A 33 11.69 -16.46 8.23
C ILE A 33 11.20 -17.31 7.06
N LEU A 34 10.87 -16.65 5.94
CA LEU A 34 10.62 -17.28 4.66
C LEU A 34 11.74 -16.93 3.69
N ILE A 35 12.43 -17.96 3.20
CA ILE A 35 13.58 -17.82 2.30
C ILE A 35 13.12 -18.08 0.86
N PHE A 36 13.39 -17.15 -0.04
CA PHE A 36 13.15 -17.25 -1.46
C PHE A 36 14.45 -17.59 -2.19
N ILE A 37 14.41 -18.65 -2.99
CA ILE A 37 15.50 -19.01 -3.92
C ILE A 37 15.42 -18.16 -5.20
N ASN A 38 14.22 -17.69 -5.53
CA ASN A 38 13.99 -16.77 -6.64
C ASN A 38 13.77 -15.35 -6.09
N PRO A 39 14.74 -14.43 -6.24
CA PRO A 39 14.63 -13.05 -5.76
C PRO A 39 13.43 -12.28 -6.30
N GLU A 40 12.96 -12.63 -7.50
CA GLU A 40 11.76 -12.01 -8.09
C GLU A 40 10.50 -12.23 -7.24
N MET A 41 10.40 -13.39 -6.58
CA MET A 41 9.27 -13.68 -5.70
C MET A 41 9.31 -12.82 -4.44
N HIS A 42 10.50 -12.58 -3.89
CA HIS A 42 10.68 -11.69 -2.74
C HIS A 42 10.38 -10.24 -3.10
N ILE A 43 10.92 -9.72 -4.20
CA ILE A 43 10.63 -8.35 -4.68
C ILE A 43 9.11 -8.15 -4.82
N SER A 44 8.40 -9.18 -5.26
CA SER A 44 6.94 -9.16 -5.34
C SER A 44 6.28 -8.97 -3.99
N VAL A 45 6.70 -9.74 -2.99
CA VAL A 45 6.17 -9.67 -1.62
C VAL A 45 6.45 -8.29 -1.02
N ASN A 46 7.67 -7.77 -1.20
CA ASN A 46 8.03 -6.43 -0.73
C ASN A 46 7.07 -5.37 -1.27
N ARG A 47 6.85 -5.36 -2.57
CA ARG A 47 5.98 -4.35 -3.18
C ARG A 47 4.50 -4.54 -2.84
N VAL A 48 4.05 -5.78 -2.64
CA VAL A 48 2.69 -6.03 -2.14
C VAL A 48 2.54 -5.39 -0.76
N ILE A 49 3.51 -5.61 0.14
CA ILE A 49 3.53 -4.99 1.48
C ILE A 49 3.54 -3.45 1.38
N GLU A 50 4.41 -2.87 0.56
CA GLU A 50 4.51 -1.41 0.37
C GLU A 50 3.19 -0.81 -0.14
N VAL A 51 2.51 -1.46 -1.08
CA VAL A 51 1.28 -0.94 -1.70
C VAL A 51 0.05 -1.13 -0.81
N THR A 52 -0.02 -2.25 -0.08
CA THR A 52 -1.28 -2.71 0.55
C THR A 52 -1.22 -2.84 2.07
N GLY A 53 -0.03 -2.76 2.66
CA GLY A 53 0.22 -2.88 4.09
C GLY A 53 0.24 -4.30 4.63
N THR A 54 0.27 -5.33 3.78
CA THR A 54 0.30 -6.75 4.18
C THR A 54 0.75 -7.65 3.02
N PRO A 55 1.47 -8.74 3.27
CA PRO A 55 1.87 -9.68 2.21
C PRO A 55 0.71 -10.51 1.64
N GLN A 56 -0.43 -10.60 2.33
CA GLN A 56 -1.57 -11.44 1.91
C GLN A 56 -2.71 -10.65 1.26
N ALA A 57 -2.61 -9.32 1.17
CA ALA A 57 -3.68 -8.53 0.56
C ALA A 57 -3.90 -8.92 -0.90
N ILE A 58 -5.19 -8.93 -1.25
CA ILE A 58 -5.63 -9.05 -2.63
C ILE A 58 -5.38 -7.73 -3.35
N LEU A 59 -4.73 -7.83 -4.51
CA LEU A 59 -4.43 -6.71 -5.39
C LEU A 59 -5.41 -6.68 -6.56
N THR A 60 -5.78 -5.48 -6.98
CA THR A 60 -6.54 -5.27 -8.22
C THR A 60 -5.68 -5.42 -9.47
N SER A 61 -6.31 -5.56 -10.64
CA SER A 61 -5.67 -5.61 -11.97
C SER A 61 -4.67 -4.47 -12.21
N GLU A 62 -5.06 -3.24 -11.89
CA GLU A 62 -4.25 -2.04 -12.10
C GLU A 62 -3.03 -2.06 -11.19
N GLN A 63 -3.22 -2.42 -9.92
CA GLN A 63 -2.12 -2.55 -8.98
C GLN A 63 -1.15 -3.65 -9.42
N ILE A 64 -1.65 -4.81 -9.87
CA ILE A 64 -0.81 -5.87 -10.43
C ILE A 64 -0.06 -5.36 -11.66
N THR A 65 -0.71 -4.61 -12.55
CA THR A 65 -0.08 -4.06 -13.76
C THR A 65 1.00 -3.05 -13.40
N ASN A 66 0.71 -2.12 -12.48
CA ASN A 66 1.68 -1.14 -11.99
C ASN A 66 2.87 -1.84 -11.31
N LEU A 67 2.60 -2.85 -10.49
CA LEU A 67 3.63 -3.67 -9.86
C LEU A 67 4.49 -4.41 -10.88
N ARG A 68 3.89 -4.96 -11.94
CA ARG A 68 4.60 -5.62 -13.06
C ARG A 68 5.44 -4.63 -13.85
N SER A 69 4.87 -3.48 -14.23
CA SER A 69 5.60 -2.42 -14.94
C SER A 69 6.78 -1.92 -14.13
N ALA A 70 6.60 -1.73 -12.82
CA ALA A 70 7.69 -1.36 -11.94
C ALA A 70 8.78 -2.46 -11.84
N ARG A 71 8.47 -3.74 -12.13
CA ARG A 71 9.50 -4.82 -12.06
C ARG A 71 10.51 -4.66 -13.17
N ILE A 72 10.08 -4.13 -14.31
CA ILE A 72 10.92 -3.85 -15.47
C ILE A 72 11.91 -2.70 -15.18
N SER A 73 11.66 -1.92 -14.12
CA SER A 73 12.42 -0.70 -13.85
C SER A 73 13.63 -0.86 -12.90
N ASP A 74 14.00 -2.06 -12.45
CA ASP A 74 15.25 -2.38 -11.70
C ASP A 74 15.66 -1.42 -10.55
N PHE A 75 14.71 -0.67 -9.96
CA PHE A 75 15.05 0.34 -8.95
C PHE A 75 15.19 -0.21 -7.52
N LEU A 76 14.83 -1.47 -7.28
CA LEU A 76 14.94 -2.09 -5.95
C LEU A 76 16.15 -3.04 -5.92
N PRO A 77 16.95 -3.01 -4.84
CA PRO A 77 18.02 -3.97 -4.65
C PRO A 77 17.44 -5.39 -4.58
N THR A 78 18.02 -6.30 -5.35
CA THR A 78 17.67 -7.73 -5.38
C THR A 78 17.97 -8.45 -4.06
N GLY A 79 18.78 -7.85 -3.18
CA GLY A 79 19.08 -8.34 -1.83
C GLY A 79 18.77 -7.29 -0.79
N LYS A 80 17.51 -7.17 -0.37
CA LYS A 80 17.12 -6.45 0.85
C LYS A 80 16.08 -7.30 1.57
N GLU A 81 16.22 -7.56 2.85
CA GLU A 81 15.16 -8.21 3.61
C GLU A 81 13.89 -7.37 3.63
N THR A 82 12.75 -8.06 3.67
CA THR A 82 11.45 -7.42 3.85
C THR A 82 10.89 -7.90 5.17
N VAL A 83 10.73 -6.97 6.11
CA VAL A 83 10.16 -7.27 7.42
C VAL A 83 8.71 -6.79 7.47
N TYR A 84 7.80 -7.73 7.69
CA TYR A 84 6.44 -7.42 8.11
C TYR A 84 6.39 -7.42 9.64
N ASN A 85 6.33 -6.22 10.22
CA ASN A 85 6.44 -5.94 11.65
C ASN A 85 5.23 -6.40 12.50
N SER A 86 4.73 -7.62 12.27
CA SER A 86 3.64 -8.24 13.03
C SER A 86 4.14 -9.04 14.24
N LEU A 87 3.20 -9.70 14.95
CA LEU A 87 3.48 -10.71 15.96
C LEU A 87 2.79 -12.04 15.57
N PRO A 88 3.53 -13.11 15.19
CA PRO A 88 4.99 -13.14 14.99
C PRO A 88 5.46 -12.17 13.91
N THR A 89 6.69 -11.67 14.01
CA THR A 89 7.31 -10.87 12.94
C THR A 89 7.61 -11.78 11.75
N LEU A 90 7.21 -11.38 10.54
CA LEU A 90 7.47 -12.18 9.33
C LEU A 90 8.61 -11.56 8.56
N VAL A 91 9.68 -12.32 8.36
CA VAL A 91 10.88 -11.91 7.64
C VAL A 91 10.90 -12.64 6.31
N TYR A 92 11.05 -11.87 5.24
CA TYR A 92 11.16 -12.38 3.88
C TYR A 92 12.55 -12.04 3.37
N LEU A 93 13.30 -13.07 2.96
CA LEU A 93 14.69 -12.95 2.56
C LEU A 93 14.90 -13.70 1.25
N SER A 94 15.76 -13.17 0.38
CA SER A 94 16.27 -13.91 -0.76
C SER A 94 17.70 -14.31 -0.48
N VAL A 95 18.03 -15.56 -0.82
CA VAL A 95 19.40 -16.05 -0.73
C VAL A 95 19.89 -16.42 -2.12
N PRO A 96 21.18 -16.23 -2.42
CA PRO A 96 21.76 -16.73 -3.65
C PRO A 96 21.66 -18.27 -3.69
N PRO A 97 21.55 -18.87 -4.89
CA PRO A 97 21.37 -20.31 -5.05
C PRO A 97 22.65 -21.15 -4.87
N GLU A 98 23.79 -20.53 -4.60
CA GLU A 98 25.14 -21.15 -4.57
C GLU A 98 25.86 -20.87 -3.23
N GLU A 99 27.05 -21.46 -3.04
CA GLU A 99 27.92 -21.19 -1.88
C GLU A 99 28.12 -19.68 -1.66
N LEU A 100 28.05 -19.26 -0.39
CA LEU A 100 28.14 -17.84 -0.04
C LEU A 100 29.60 -17.36 -0.08
N THR A 101 29.87 -16.35 -0.91
CA THR A 101 31.09 -15.55 -0.76
C THR A 101 31.11 -14.81 0.58
N LYS A 102 32.29 -14.43 1.08
CA LYS A 102 32.41 -13.68 2.34
C LYS A 102 31.64 -12.34 2.35
N GLU A 103 31.54 -11.66 1.20
CA GLU A 103 30.73 -10.44 1.08
C GLU A 103 29.22 -10.71 1.18
N GLN A 104 28.75 -11.81 0.58
CA GLN A 104 27.36 -12.25 0.69
C GLN A 104 27.03 -12.75 2.10
N GLU A 105 27.97 -13.47 2.73
CA GLU A 105 27.87 -13.89 4.12
C GLU A 105 27.70 -12.69 5.06
N LEU A 106 28.58 -11.68 4.95
CA LEU A 106 28.47 -10.43 5.71
C LEU A 106 27.14 -9.73 5.47
N THR A 107 26.74 -9.60 4.21
CA THR A 107 25.48 -8.94 3.83
C THR A 107 24.28 -9.63 4.46
N LEU A 108 24.20 -10.95 4.32
CA LEU A 108 23.11 -11.77 4.89
C LEU A 108 23.09 -11.70 6.42
N ARG A 109 24.26 -11.77 7.05
CA ARG A 109 24.41 -11.67 8.52
C ARG A 109 23.89 -10.33 9.04
N VAL A 110 24.23 -9.23 8.38
CA VAL A 110 23.77 -7.88 8.75
C VAL A 110 22.25 -7.70 8.52
N MET A 111 21.72 -8.21 7.39
CA MET A 111 20.26 -8.19 7.13
C MET A 111 19.47 -8.97 8.18
N LEU A 112 19.97 -10.14 8.57
CA LEU A 112 19.35 -10.96 9.62
C LEU A 112 19.38 -10.25 10.97
N ILE A 113 20.50 -9.64 11.35
CA ILE A 113 20.62 -8.86 12.60
C ILE A 113 19.63 -7.69 12.61
N HIS A 114 19.47 -6.98 11.50
CA HIS A 114 18.48 -5.90 11.40
C HIS A 114 17.05 -6.43 11.48
N ALA A 115 16.73 -7.55 10.82
CA ALA A 115 15.43 -8.19 10.94
C ALA A 115 15.14 -8.68 12.37
N PHE A 116 16.15 -9.18 13.08
CA PHE A 116 16.05 -9.54 14.49
C PHE A 116 15.82 -8.31 15.37
N ALA A 117 16.41 -7.16 15.04
CA ALA A 117 16.15 -5.91 15.76
C ALA A 117 14.68 -5.49 15.64
N HIS A 118 14.09 -5.58 14.45
CA HIS A 118 12.65 -5.38 14.27
C HIS A 118 11.81 -6.40 15.06
N ALA A 119 12.14 -7.69 14.98
CA ALA A 119 11.42 -8.73 15.72
C ALA A 119 11.47 -8.48 17.24
N TYR A 120 12.65 -8.18 17.77
CA TYR A 120 12.86 -7.90 19.19
C TYR A 120 12.07 -6.67 19.64
N LEU A 121 12.11 -5.58 18.87
CA LEU A 121 11.31 -4.39 19.15
C LEU A 121 9.81 -4.70 19.16
N ASN A 122 9.33 -5.46 18.17
CA ASN A 122 7.90 -5.81 18.06
C ASN A 122 7.41 -6.67 19.24
N GLU A 123 8.28 -7.50 19.81
CA GLU A 123 8.00 -8.29 21.02
C GLU A 123 7.93 -7.45 22.29
N LYS A 124 8.78 -6.43 22.40
CA LYS A 124 8.96 -5.64 23.63
C LYS A 124 8.12 -4.36 23.67
N THR A 125 7.70 -3.83 22.53
CA THR A 125 6.98 -2.54 22.44
C THR A 125 5.60 -2.55 23.09
N GLU A 126 5.22 -1.44 23.72
CA GLU A 126 3.86 -1.15 24.18
C GLU A 126 2.93 -0.70 23.04
N SER A 127 3.49 -0.39 21.87
CA SER A 127 2.70 -0.04 20.69
C SER A 127 1.76 -1.18 20.29
N ASN A 128 0.54 -0.83 19.90
CA ASN A 128 -0.40 -1.82 19.36
C ASN A 128 -0.07 -2.21 17.91
N SER A 129 0.87 -1.52 17.25
CA SER A 129 1.14 -1.66 15.80
C SER A 129 1.39 -3.12 15.40
N PRO A 130 2.28 -3.90 16.07
CA PRO A 130 2.53 -5.29 15.67
C PRO A 130 1.32 -6.22 15.82
N ARG A 131 0.51 -6.01 16.86
CA ARG A 131 -0.72 -6.78 17.10
C ARG A 131 -1.78 -6.47 16.05
N ILE A 132 -1.93 -5.20 15.69
CA ILE A 132 -2.85 -4.77 14.63
C ILE A 132 -2.41 -5.32 13.27
N LEU A 133 -1.11 -5.29 12.96
CA LEU A 133 -0.59 -5.88 11.72
C LEU A 133 -0.85 -7.40 11.67
N ALA A 134 -0.66 -8.12 12.79
CA ALA A 134 -1.02 -9.54 12.85
C ALA A 134 -2.51 -9.78 12.56
N GLN A 135 -3.40 -8.96 13.13
CA GLN A 135 -4.84 -9.03 12.86
C GLN A 135 -5.17 -8.76 11.38
N LEU A 136 -4.56 -7.72 10.78
CA LEU A 136 -4.75 -7.39 9.36
C LEU A 136 -4.29 -8.54 8.46
N TYR A 137 -3.13 -9.14 8.76
CA TYR A 137 -2.65 -10.32 8.04
C TYR A 137 -3.66 -11.48 8.08
N GLN A 138 -4.25 -11.76 9.24
CA GLN A 138 -5.25 -12.84 9.38
C GLN A 138 -6.52 -12.53 8.58
N ILE A 139 -7.02 -11.30 8.64
CA ILE A 139 -8.20 -10.89 7.85
C ILE A 139 -7.92 -11.02 6.35
N ASP A 140 -6.75 -10.54 5.89
CA ASP A 140 -6.36 -10.62 4.49
C ASP A 140 -6.14 -12.07 4.02
N LEU A 141 -5.65 -12.95 4.91
CA LEU A 141 -5.56 -14.39 4.65
C LEU A 141 -6.95 -15.03 4.45
N VAL A 142 -7.90 -14.76 5.37
CA VAL A 142 -9.27 -15.27 5.27
C VAL A 142 -9.95 -14.77 3.98
N LEU A 143 -9.79 -13.49 3.64
CA LEU A 143 -10.29 -12.92 2.38
C LEU A 143 -9.73 -13.66 1.15
N LYS A 144 -8.44 -13.96 1.15
CA LYS A 144 -7.76 -14.70 0.07
C LYS A 144 -8.23 -16.14 -0.06
N GLU A 145 -8.45 -16.84 1.05
CA GLU A 145 -9.03 -18.18 1.05
C GLU A 145 -10.48 -18.17 0.57
N LEU A 146 -11.29 -17.22 1.06
CA LEU A 146 -12.67 -17.02 0.64
C LEU A 146 -12.76 -16.79 -0.88
N MET A 147 -11.89 -15.95 -1.43
CA MET A 147 -11.78 -15.71 -2.87
C MET A 147 -11.41 -16.99 -3.63
N THR A 148 -10.37 -17.69 -3.19
CA THR A 148 -9.84 -18.90 -3.85
C THR A 148 -10.90 -20.00 -3.91
N ASN A 149 -11.62 -20.21 -2.81
CA ASN A 149 -12.70 -21.18 -2.73
C ASN A 149 -13.86 -20.85 -3.68
N ASN A 150 -14.22 -19.56 -3.80
CA ASN A 150 -15.28 -19.13 -4.70
C ASN A 150 -14.91 -19.28 -6.18
N VAL A 151 -13.66 -18.96 -6.55
CA VAL A 151 -13.14 -19.19 -7.90
C VAL A 151 -13.18 -20.68 -8.24
N PHE A 152 -12.77 -21.53 -7.31
CA PHE A 152 -12.79 -22.98 -7.49
C PHE A 152 -14.22 -23.50 -7.70
N GLN A 153 -15.15 -23.12 -6.83
CA GLN A 153 -16.56 -23.53 -6.91
C GLN A 153 -17.25 -23.06 -8.20
N LEU A 154 -16.97 -21.83 -8.64
CA LEU A 154 -17.50 -21.29 -9.89
C LEU A 154 -17.06 -22.15 -11.09
N ASN A 155 -15.77 -22.47 -11.18
CA ASN A 155 -15.21 -23.29 -12.26
C ASN A 155 -15.71 -24.74 -12.21
N GLN A 156 -15.95 -25.29 -11.01
CA GLN A 156 -16.51 -26.63 -10.85
C GLN A 156 -17.96 -26.69 -11.31
N THR A 157 -18.79 -25.71 -10.91
CA THR A 157 -20.23 -25.69 -11.19
C THR A 157 -20.52 -25.43 -12.66
N SER A 158 -19.75 -24.57 -13.32
CA SER A 158 -19.95 -24.24 -14.73
C SER A 158 -19.41 -25.29 -15.71
N GLN A 159 -18.73 -26.33 -15.19
CA GLN A 159 -18.00 -27.35 -15.95
C GLN A 159 -17.01 -26.76 -16.97
N ASN A 160 -16.64 -25.47 -16.82
CA ASN A 160 -15.78 -24.72 -17.71
C ASN A 160 -14.79 -23.90 -16.89
N LYS A 161 -13.52 -23.92 -17.28
CA LYS A 161 -12.50 -23.07 -16.64
C LYS A 161 -12.68 -21.62 -17.10
N HIS A 162 -13.30 -20.80 -16.27
CA HIS A 162 -13.39 -19.35 -16.49
C HIS A 162 -12.04 -18.70 -16.14
N VAL A 163 -11.20 -18.50 -17.15
CA VAL A 163 -9.88 -17.85 -17.01
C VAL A 163 -9.99 -16.45 -16.40
N TRP A 164 -11.13 -15.78 -16.57
CA TRP A 164 -11.42 -14.46 -16.02
C TRP A 164 -11.85 -14.47 -14.53
N ALA A 165 -12.25 -15.61 -13.97
CA ALA A 165 -12.87 -15.68 -12.64
C ALA A 165 -11.95 -15.18 -11.52
N TRP A 166 -10.66 -15.52 -11.59
CA TRP A 166 -9.69 -15.06 -10.60
C TRP A 166 -9.57 -13.53 -10.60
N GLN A 167 -9.31 -12.94 -11.77
CA GLN A 167 -9.18 -11.49 -11.92
C GLN A 167 -10.46 -10.75 -11.51
N TYR A 168 -11.60 -11.34 -11.84
CA TYR A 168 -12.92 -10.84 -11.48
C TYR A 168 -13.10 -10.68 -9.96
N PHE A 169 -12.83 -11.72 -9.17
CA PHE A 169 -12.98 -11.61 -7.72
C PHE A 169 -11.91 -10.72 -7.08
N GLN A 170 -10.71 -10.65 -7.67
CA GLN A 170 -9.66 -9.73 -7.22
C GLN A 170 -10.06 -8.27 -7.36
N ASP A 171 -10.58 -7.88 -8.53
CA ASP A 171 -11.02 -6.51 -8.79
C ASP A 171 -12.21 -6.13 -7.91
N LEU A 172 -13.17 -7.05 -7.74
CA LEU A 172 -14.32 -6.86 -6.86
C LEU A 172 -13.89 -6.56 -5.41
N ILE A 173 -13.00 -7.38 -4.84
CA ILE A 173 -12.50 -7.18 -3.47
C ILE A 173 -11.74 -5.86 -3.35
N GLY A 174 -10.85 -5.55 -4.30
CA GLY A 174 -10.06 -4.33 -4.23
C GLY A 174 -10.92 -3.07 -4.31
N VAL A 175 -11.98 -3.09 -5.12
CA VAL A 175 -12.93 -1.99 -5.18
C VAL A 175 -13.77 -1.89 -3.90
N ILE A 176 -14.32 -3.00 -3.39
CA ILE A 176 -15.02 -3.04 -2.08
C ILE A 176 -14.16 -2.42 -0.98
N ARG A 177 -12.86 -2.79 -0.93
CA ARG A 177 -11.89 -2.25 0.01
C ARG A 177 -11.75 -0.74 -0.06
N LEU A 178 -11.65 -0.18 -1.27
CA LEU A 178 -11.49 1.25 -1.45
C LEU A 178 -12.74 2.03 -1.02
N PHE A 179 -13.94 1.56 -1.38
CA PHE A 179 -15.19 2.18 -0.94
C PHE A 179 -15.38 2.10 0.57
N THR A 180 -15.05 0.96 1.16
CA THR A 180 -15.13 0.74 2.60
C THR A 180 -14.13 1.60 3.37
N GLU A 181 -12.88 1.68 2.92
CA GLU A 181 -11.85 2.56 3.50
C GLU A 181 -12.27 4.04 3.43
N ALA A 182 -13.13 4.42 2.48
CA ALA A 182 -13.70 5.76 2.34
C ALA A 182 -15.02 6.00 3.09
N GLY A 183 -15.47 5.04 3.92
CA GLY A 183 -16.68 5.16 4.72
C GLY A 183 -17.96 5.14 3.88
N VAL A 184 -17.93 4.48 2.72
CA VAL A 184 -19.14 4.23 1.92
C VAL A 184 -19.74 2.92 2.39
N GLU A 185 -20.80 2.99 3.19
CA GLU A 185 -21.42 1.82 3.82
C GLU A 185 -22.51 1.18 2.93
N ASP A 186 -23.09 1.93 1.98
CA ASP A 186 -24.29 1.54 1.21
C ASP A 186 -24.04 1.23 -0.28
N PHE A 187 -22.80 0.98 -0.70
CA PHE A 187 -22.55 0.72 -2.13
C PHE A 187 -23.08 -0.66 -2.57
N TYR A 188 -23.14 -1.66 -1.69
CA TYR A 188 -23.71 -2.97 -1.99
C TYR A 188 -24.57 -3.47 -0.83
N THR A 189 -25.89 -3.55 -1.05
CA THR A 189 -26.81 -4.25 -0.15
C THR A 189 -27.73 -5.12 -1.00
N PRO A 190 -27.52 -6.46 -1.03
CA PRO A 190 -28.45 -7.33 -1.73
C PRO A 190 -29.79 -7.30 -0.98
N PRO A 191 -30.92 -7.23 -1.69
CA PRO A 191 -32.23 -7.31 -1.03
C PRO A 191 -32.34 -8.65 -0.28
N GLU A 192 -33.10 -8.66 0.83
CA GLU A 192 -33.10 -9.78 1.80
C GLU A 192 -33.49 -11.13 1.19
N ASP A 193 -34.31 -11.09 0.14
CA ASP A 193 -34.71 -12.23 -0.68
C ASP A 193 -33.53 -12.83 -1.46
N ALA A 194 -32.65 -12.00 -2.03
CA ALA A 194 -31.50 -12.43 -2.81
C ALA A 194 -30.39 -13.13 -1.98
N ARG A 195 -30.41 -12.97 -0.66
CA ARG A 195 -29.47 -13.65 0.27
C ARG A 195 -29.62 -15.16 0.29
N LYS A 196 -30.80 -15.68 -0.07
CA LYS A 196 -31.11 -17.11 0.02
C LYS A 196 -30.66 -17.94 -1.19
N TYR A 197 -30.21 -17.30 -2.28
CA TYR A 197 -30.19 -17.96 -3.59
C TYR A 197 -28.82 -18.15 -4.24
N THR A 198 -27.74 -17.49 -3.80
CA THR A 198 -26.44 -17.63 -4.50
C THR A 198 -25.19 -17.60 -3.62
N LEU A 199 -24.24 -18.47 -3.99
CA LEU A 199 -22.86 -18.50 -3.45
C LEU A 199 -22.18 -17.13 -3.55
N PHE A 200 -22.44 -16.40 -4.64
CA PHE A 200 -21.86 -15.08 -4.90
C PHE A 200 -22.36 -14.01 -3.91
N ASN A 201 -23.65 -13.94 -3.59
CA ASN A 201 -24.17 -12.96 -2.64
C ASN A 201 -23.61 -13.21 -1.23
N ASN A 202 -23.49 -14.49 -0.84
CA ASN A 202 -22.87 -14.86 0.44
C ASN A 202 -21.38 -14.46 0.47
N PHE A 203 -20.65 -14.70 -0.62
CA PHE A 203 -19.27 -14.24 -0.77
C PHE A 203 -19.16 -12.72 -0.63
N SER A 204 -19.97 -11.94 -1.35
CA SER A 204 -19.89 -10.48 -1.34
C SER A 204 -20.20 -9.90 0.04
N ILE A 205 -21.21 -10.42 0.74
CA ILE A 205 -21.53 -10.00 2.11
C ILE A 205 -20.35 -10.29 3.05
N GLU A 206 -19.80 -11.50 2.99
CA GLU A 206 -18.70 -11.88 3.86
C GLU A 206 -17.43 -11.07 3.57
N ALA A 207 -17.12 -10.85 2.29
CA ALA A 207 -16.02 -9.99 1.87
C ALA A 207 -16.21 -8.55 2.39
N ILE A 208 -17.42 -7.98 2.27
CA ILE A 208 -17.74 -6.65 2.80
C ILE A 208 -17.58 -6.60 4.32
N ASN A 209 -18.04 -7.63 5.05
CA ASN A 209 -17.90 -7.70 6.51
C ASN A 209 -16.42 -7.70 6.93
N LEU A 210 -15.62 -8.59 6.34
CA LEU A 210 -14.18 -8.71 6.60
C LEU A 210 -13.43 -7.43 6.24
N ILE A 211 -13.78 -6.79 5.12
CA ILE A 211 -13.15 -5.54 4.68
C ILE A 211 -13.55 -4.36 5.58
N ASN A 212 -14.80 -4.31 6.06
CA ASN A 212 -15.26 -3.33 7.04
C ASN A 212 -14.50 -3.48 8.37
N GLU A 213 -14.34 -4.72 8.84
CA GLU A 213 -13.53 -5.02 10.01
C GLU A 213 -12.08 -4.57 9.79
N ARG A 214 -11.48 -4.94 8.65
CA ARG A 214 -10.13 -4.55 8.26
C ARG A 214 -9.94 -3.02 8.29
N ALA A 215 -10.88 -2.26 7.72
CA ALA A 215 -10.85 -0.80 7.69
C ALA A 215 -10.95 -0.20 9.10
N LYS A 216 -11.75 -0.79 10.00
CA LYS A 216 -11.82 -0.37 11.40
C LYS A 216 -10.54 -0.70 12.18
N VAL A 217 -9.94 -1.85 11.90
CA VAL A 217 -8.71 -2.33 12.57
C VAL A 217 -7.50 -1.49 12.15
N VAL A 218 -7.29 -1.27 10.84
CA VAL A 218 -6.12 -0.52 10.34
C VAL A 218 -6.07 0.91 10.88
N ARG A 219 -7.23 1.55 11.08
CA ARG A 219 -7.32 2.92 11.62
C ARG A 219 -6.82 3.02 13.06
N LYS A 220 -6.85 1.92 13.83
CA LYS A 220 -6.36 1.85 15.22
C LYS A 220 -4.85 1.62 15.33
N LYS A 221 -4.17 1.27 14.23
CA LYS A 221 -2.73 1.01 14.20
C LYS A 221 -1.98 2.28 14.63
N ASN A 222 -1.15 2.19 15.66
CA ASN A 222 -0.26 3.28 16.01
C ASN A 222 0.80 3.51 14.90
N LEU A 223 1.19 4.76 14.72
CA LEU A 223 2.33 5.13 13.91
C LEU A 223 3.60 4.68 14.63
N HIS A 224 4.44 3.85 14.01
CA HIS A 224 5.58 3.22 14.70
C HIS A 224 6.73 2.92 13.74
N GLU A 225 6.80 3.66 12.63
CA GLU A 225 7.79 3.44 11.57
C GLU A 225 9.14 4.04 11.97
N LEU A 226 9.17 5.23 12.57
CA LEU A 226 10.43 5.87 12.98
C LEU A 226 11.08 5.14 14.15
N ILE A 227 10.30 4.73 15.15
CA ILE A 227 10.81 3.95 16.28
C ILE A 227 11.36 2.60 15.78
N GLY A 228 10.59 1.95 14.91
CA GLY A 228 10.95 0.71 14.22
C GLY A 228 12.31 0.78 13.54
N GLU A 229 12.41 1.68 12.57
CA GLU A 229 13.59 1.85 11.73
C GLU A 229 14.78 2.39 12.53
N GLY A 230 14.55 3.27 13.50
CA GLY A 230 15.61 3.86 14.32
C GLY A 230 16.30 2.83 15.20
N PHE A 231 15.54 1.95 15.86
CA PHE A 231 16.10 0.85 16.65
C PHE A 231 16.88 -0.13 15.75
N ALA A 232 16.29 -0.53 14.63
CA ALA A 232 16.90 -1.52 13.74
C ALA A 232 18.20 -1.02 13.08
N HIS A 233 18.21 0.22 12.58
CA HIS A 233 19.41 0.84 12.00
C HIS A 233 20.50 1.10 13.04
N TYR A 234 20.13 1.40 14.29
CA TYR A 234 21.10 1.57 15.37
C TYR A 234 21.83 0.25 15.69
N ILE A 235 21.08 -0.85 15.82
CA ILE A 235 21.67 -2.19 16.03
C ILE A 235 22.47 -2.65 14.81
N GLN A 236 21.96 -2.41 13.60
CA GLN A 236 22.67 -2.71 12.35
C GLN A 236 24.03 -2.02 12.29
N LYS A 237 24.11 -0.74 12.64
CA LYS A 237 25.38 0.00 12.67
C LYS A 237 26.35 -0.60 13.68
N LYS A 238 25.89 -0.89 14.90
CA LYS A 238 26.71 -1.57 15.92
C LYS A 238 27.21 -2.93 15.44
N ALA A 239 26.37 -3.68 14.72
CA ALA A 239 26.74 -4.97 14.18
C ALA A 239 27.80 -4.87 13.09
N ILE A 240 27.71 -3.88 12.21
CA ILE A 240 28.75 -3.62 11.21
C ILE A 240 30.07 -3.30 11.89
N ASP A 241 30.08 -2.39 12.86
CA ASP A 241 31.29 -2.03 13.60
C ASP A 241 31.90 -3.27 14.27
N TYR A 242 31.08 -4.06 14.97
CA TYR A 242 31.49 -5.30 15.64
C TYR A 242 32.05 -6.38 14.68
N LEU A 243 31.40 -6.59 13.52
CA LEU A 243 31.81 -7.62 12.56
C LEU A 243 33.09 -7.21 11.81
N LEU A 244 33.28 -5.91 11.57
CA LEU A 244 34.47 -5.40 10.89
C LEU A 244 35.68 -5.26 11.82
N GLU A 245 35.49 -5.16 13.14
CA GLU A 245 36.58 -5.25 14.13
C GLU A 245 37.32 -6.59 14.08
N LYS A 246 36.64 -7.68 13.72
CA LYS A 246 37.22 -9.05 13.72
C LYS A 246 38.16 -9.34 12.54
N ASP A 247 38.36 -8.39 11.62
CA ASP A 247 39.14 -8.51 10.37
C ASP A 247 38.83 -9.77 9.51
N GLU A 248 37.67 -10.42 9.76
CA GLU A 248 37.27 -11.66 9.10
C GLU A 248 36.82 -11.40 7.65
N TYR A 249 36.23 -10.23 7.40
CA TYR A 249 35.63 -9.87 6.11
C TYR A 249 36.52 -9.01 5.20
N LYS A 250 37.61 -8.43 5.72
CA LYS A 250 38.64 -7.64 5.00
C LYS A 250 38.11 -6.76 3.86
N LEU A 251 37.12 -5.92 4.16
CA LEU A 251 36.52 -5.06 3.14
C LEU A 251 37.54 -4.06 2.57
N PRO A 252 37.56 -3.85 1.24
CA PRO A 252 38.45 -2.88 0.61
C PRO A 252 38.16 -1.47 1.12
N LYS A 253 39.21 -0.65 1.23
CA LYS A 253 39.11 0.77 1.56
C LYS A 253 39.46 1.61 0.35
N ARG A 254 38.75 2.72 0.16
CA ARG A 254 39.09 3.71 -0.87
C ARG A 254 40.50 4.25 -0.67
N HIS A 255 41.21 4.47 -1.77
CA HIS A 255 42.57 4.99 -1.72
C HIS A 255 42.63 6.43 -1.18
N ASP A 256 41.63 7.25 -1.50
CA ASP A 256 41.68 8.69 -1.24
C ASP A 256 41.37 9.06 0.22
N ASP A 257 40.34 8.46 0.81
CA ASP A 257 39.79 8.82 2.12
C ASP A 257 39.79 7.66 3.14
N LYS A 258 40.27 6.47 2.73
CA LYS A 258 40.28 5.23 3.51
C LYS A 258 38.89 4.77 3.98
N THR A 259 37.82 5.26 3.37
CA THR A 259 36.45 4.83 3.66
C THR A 259 36.23 3.38 3.24
N ILE A 260 35.43 2.64 4.01
CA ILE A 260 35.11 1.24 3.72
C ILE A 260 34.20 1.18 2.49
N MET A 261 34.58 0.34 1.52
CA MET A 261 33.75 0.02 0.37
C MET A 261 32.86 -1.17 0.71
N TYR A 262 31.62 -0.89 1.11
CA TYR A 262 30.64 -1.92 1.40
C TYR A 262 30.22 -2.71 0.14
N PRO A 263 29.83 -3.99 0.30
CA PRO A 263 29.20 -4.78 -0.76
C PRO A 263 28.01 -4.05 -1.38
N LYS A 264 27.78 -4.25 -2.67
CA LYS A 264 26.75 -3.53 -3.44
C LYS A 264 25.35 -3.75 -2.85
N GLU A 265 25.05 -4.97 -2.46
CA GLU A 265 23.78 -5.41 -1.89
C GLU A 265 23.55 -4.79 -0.51
N LEU A 266 24.62 -4.62 0.27
CA LEU A 266 24.56 -3.97 1.59
C LEU A 266 24.33 -2.45 1.50
N LYS A 267 24.83 -1.79 0.44
CA LYS A 267 24.66 -0.33 0.26
C LYS A 267 23.19 0.08 0.23
N ALA A 268 22.38 -0.50 -0.65
CA ALA A 268 20.98 -0.10 -0.78
C ALA A 268 20.17 -0.33 0.52
N PHE A 269 20.66 -1.21 1.38
CA PHE A 269 20.11 -1.47 2.70
C PHE A 269 20.54 -0.46 3.77
N LEU A 270 21.70 0.19 3.60
CA LEU A 270 22.24 1.17 4.54
C LEU A 270 21.69 2.60 4.36
N ALA A 271 21.14 2.94 3.18
CA ALA A 271 20.74 4.31 2.83
C ALA A 271 19.23 4.65 2.80
N PRO A 272 18.27 3.81 3.28
CA PRO A 272 16.88 4.23 3.18
C PRO A 272 16.70 5.54 3.99
N PRO A 273 16.14 6.61 3.39
CA PRO A 273 16.06 7.91 4.07
C PRO A 273 15.38 7.86 5.45
N ILE A 274 14.43 6.93 5.64
CA ILE A 274 13.73 6.74 6.91
C ILE A 274 14.66 6.16 7.98
N GLY A 275 15.53 5.24 7.58
CA GLY A 275 16.56 4.66 8.43
C GLY A 275 17.57 5.71 8.88
N GLU A 276 18.07 6.51 7.95
CA GLU A 276 19.04 7.58 8.22
C GLU A 276 18.49 8.64 9.19
N PHE A 277 17.28 9.14 8.92
CA PHE A 277 16.63 10.09 9.82
C PHE A 277 16.40 9.49 11.22
N SER A 278 15.88 8.26 11.28
CA SER A 278 15.53 7.61 12.54
C SER A 278 16.76 7.23 13.36
N LEU A 279 17.85 6.81 12.71
CA LEU A 279 19.15 6.55 13.32
C LEU A 279 19.74 7.83 13.92
N ALA A 280 19.70 8.95 13.21
CA ALA A 280 20.19 10.22 13.74
C ALA A 280 19.42 10.68 14.97
N ALA A 281 18.09 10.55 14.95
CA ALA A 281 17.24 10.81 16.11
C ALA A 281 17.59 9.87 17.28
N MET A 282 17.76 8.58 17.01
CA MET A 282 18.17 7.58 18.01
C MET A 282 19.53 7.92 18.65
N ASN A 283 20.54 8.26 17.85
CA ASN A 283 21.86 8.68 18.34
C ASN A 283 21.77 9.90 19.24
N LYS A 284 20.88 10.86 18.92
CA LYS A 284 20.64 12.04 19.75
C LYS A 284 19.98 11.68 21.10
N LEU A 285 19.11 10.67 21.15
CA LEU A 285 18.59 10.14 22.43
C LEU A 285 19.69 9.44 23.23
N VAL A 286 20.51 8.61 22.61
CA VAL A 286 21.65 7.96 23.29
C VAL A 286 22.59 8.99 23.89
N ALA A 287 22.91 10.06 23.15
CA ALA A 287 23.70 11.17 23.66
C ALA A 287 23.01 11.93 24.81
N LYS A 288 21.67 12.08 24.77
CA LYS A 288 20.87 12.75 25.82
C LYS A 288 20.83 11.95 27.12
N TYR A 289 20.64 10.64 27.05
CA TYR A 289 20.46 9.79 28.23
C TYR A 289 21.76 9.16 28.75
N ASN A 290 22.79 9.06 27.90
CA ASN A 290 24.10 8.47 28.21
C ASN A 290 24.02 7.03 28.80
N ASP A 291 22.95 6.30 28.49
CA ASP A 291 22.76 4.89 28.81
C ASP A 291 21.86 4.23 27.77
N GLU A 292 22.41 3.29 27.02
CA GLU A 292 21.72 2.58 25.94
C GLU A 292 20.53 1.77 26.46
N LYS A 293 20.64 1.15 27.65
CA LYS A 293 19.56 0.34 28.22
C LYS A 293 18.34 1.20 28.54
N THR A 294 18.57 2.38 29.12
CA THR A 294 17.52 3.37 29.37
C THR A 294 16.85 3.82 28.07
N VAL A 295 17.62 4.07 27.00
CA VAL A 295 17.03 4.45 25.70
C VAL A 295 16.18 3.33 25.13
N PHE A 296 16.64 2.07 25.17
CA PHE A 296 15.86 0.92 24.69
C PHE A 296 14.54 0.78 25.46
N GLN A 297 14.58 0.87 26.79
CA GLN A 297 13.37 0.86 27.61
C GLN A 297 12.40 1.98 27.24
N LYS A 298 12.92 3.19 26.97
CA LYS A 298 12.10 4.30 26.48
C LYS A 298 11.46 4.00 25.12
N LEU A 299 12.24 3.52 24.16
CA LEU A 299 11.71 3.14 22.84
C LEU A 299 10.61 2.09 22.94
N PHE A 300 10.78 1.10 23.83
CA PHE A 300 9.75 0.07 24.07
C PHE A 300 8.48 0.66 24.70
N SER A 301 8.62 1.69 25.54
CA SER A 301 7.46 2.36 26.16
C SER A 301 6.70 3.29 25.19
N PHE A 302 7.34 3.76 24.11
CA PHE A 302 6.68 4.65 23.17
C PHE A 302 5.62 3.91 22.37
N LYS A 303 4.37 4.35 22.50
CA LYS A 303 3.22 3.78 21.80
C LYS A 303 3.18 4.22 20.36
N SER A 304 3.66 5.43 20.06
CA SER A 304 3.66 5.98 18.70
C SER A 304 4.87 6.87 18.39
N ASP A 305 5.14 7.05 17.10
CA ASP A 305 6.17 7.94 16.56
C ASP A 305 6.01 9.39 17.06
N LEU A 306 4.80 9.81 17.44
CA LEU A 306 4.58 11.10 18.08
C LEU A 306 5.31 11.22 19.41
N GLU A 307 5.19 10.21 20.28
CA GLU A 307 5.82 10.22 21.61
C GLU A 307 7.35 10.23 21.47
N PHE A 308 7.88 9.50 20.48
CA PHE A 308 9.29 9.55 20.12
C PHE A 308 9.73 10.94 19.63
N LEU A 309 8.98 11.56 18.72
CA LEU A 309 9.32 12.88 18.19
C LEU A 309 9.18 13.99 19.25
N GLU A 310 8.33 13.83 20.26
CA GLU A 310 8.16 14.78 21.36
C GLU A 310 9.35 14.84 22.33
N GLU A 311 10.32 13.93 22.21
CA GLU A 311 11.61 14.02 22.91
C GLU A 311 12.52 15.15 22.37
N PHE A 312 12.15 15.74 21.23
CA PHE A 312 12.90 16.77 20.51
C PHE A 312 12.07 18.04 20.32
N SER A 313 12.74 19.21 20.24
CA SER A 313 12.06 20.43 19.79
C SER A 313 11.79 20.40 18.28
N TRP A 314 10.86 21.23 17.81
CA TRP A 314 10.61 21.33 16.37
C TRP A 314 11.84 21.82 15.57
N ASN A 315 12.68 22.67 16.18
CA ASN A 315 13.93 23.10 15.55
C ASN A 315 14.91 21.93 15.46
N ASP A 316 15.03 21.13 16.52
CA ASP A 316 15.85 19.91 16.49
C ASP A 316 15.43 18.97 15.36
N ILE A 317 14.11 18.78 15.15
CA ILE A 317 13.58 17.92 14.09
C ILE A 317 13.93 18.48 12.71
N LYS A 318 13.78 19.79 12.51
CA LYS A 318 14.16 20.44 11.25
C LYS A 318 15.65 20.29 10.97
N ASP A 319 16.49 20.46 11.99
CA ASP A 319 17.94 20.34 11.86
C ASP A 319 18.32 18.89 11.53
N LEU A 320 17.69 17.91 12.21
CA LEU A 320 17.84 16.49 11.86
C LEU A 320 17.45 16.20 10.41
N GLN A 321 16.36 16.80 9.90
CA GLN A 321 15.98 16.63 8.49
C GLN A 321 17.00 17.26 7.53
N ALA A 322 17.35 18.53 7.75
CA ALA A 322 18.21 19.29 6.83
C ALA A 322 19.64 18.74 6.78
N VAL A 323 20.23 18.45 7.94
CA VAL A 323 21.61 17.95 8.03
C VAL A 323 21.71 16.55 7.44
N ASN A 324 20.82 15.63 7.81
CA ASN A 324 20.90 14.26 7.32
C ASN A 324 20.54 14.16 5.84
N LYS A 325 19.57 14.95 5.34
CA LYS A 325 19.28 14.98 3.91
C LYS A 325 20.51 15.37 3.10
N ASN A 326 21.16 16.48 3.44
CA ASN A 326 22.33 16.94 2.70
C ASN A 326 23.52 15.98 2.85
N ALA A 327 23.83 15.55 4.07
CA ALA A 327 24.96 14.65 4.33
C ALA A 327 24.76 13.28 3.67
N HIS A 328 23.57 12.70 3.76
CA HIS A 328 23.24 11.44 3.10
C HIS A 328 23.31 11.56 1.58
N SER A 329 22.76 12.65 1.05
CA SER A 329 22.81 12.96 -0.37
C SER A 329 24.23 13.09 -0.90
N GLU A 330 25.12 13.80 -0.21
CA GLU A 330 26.53 13.93 -0.57
C GLU A 330 27.25 12.58 -0.43
N PHE A 331 27.02 11.86 0.67
CA PHE A 331 27.65 10.57 0.94
C PHE A 331 27.31 9.53 -0.11
N VAL A 332 26.02 9.34 -0.44
CA VAL A 332 25.59 8.38 -1.48
C VAL A 332 26.20 8.73 -2.84
N VAL A 333 26.22 10.02 -3.20
CA VAL A 333 26.80 10.50 -4.46
C VAL A 333 28.30 10.24 -4.54
N GLU A 334 29.02 10.55 -3.47
CA GLU A 334 30.48 10.47 -3.45
C GLU A 334 30.99 9.04 -3.28
N HIS A 335 30.36 8.25 -2.41
CA HIS A 335 30.95 7.00 -1.91
C HIS A 335 30.39 5.75 -2.58
N TRP A 336 29.15 5.78 -3.05
CA TRP A 336 28.46 4.56 -3.46
C TRP A 336 28.33 4.36 -4.96
N HIS A 337 28.49 5.43 -5.74
CA HIS A 337 28.42 5.39 -7.20
C HIS A 337 29.79 5.59 -7.85
N SER A 338 30.19 4.64 -8.71
CA SER A 338 31.42 4.71 -9.50
C SER A 338 31.29 5.52 -10.80
N SER A 339 30.05 5.80 -11.26
CA SER A 339 29.79 6.67 -12.41
C SER A 339 28.71 7.71 -12.12
N ARG A 340 28.99 8.98 -12.47
CA ARG A 340 28.03 10.09 -12.38
C ARG A 340 26.87 9.98 -13.40
N SER A 341 26.88 8.98 -14.30
CA SER A 341 25.95 8.87 -15.42
C SER A 341 24.61 8.19 -15.10
N ARG A 342 24.52 7.40 -14.01
CA ARG A 342 23.25 6.79 -13.52
C ARG A 342 22.63 7.56 -12.36
N TRP A 343 23.18 8.73 -12.05
CA TRP A 343 22.82 9.56 -10.91
C TRP A 343 21.40 10.14 -11.01
N THR A 344 20.96 10.55 -12.20
CA THR A 344 19.64 11.16 -12.41
C THR A 344 18.48 10.23 -12.01
N ASP A 345 18.67 8.93 -12.21
CA ASP A 345 17.58 7.96 -12.06
C ASP A 345 17.39 7.56 -10.60
N ILE A 346 18.49 7.34 -9.86
CA ILE A 346 18.45 6.88 -8.45
C ILE A 346 18.28 8.06 -7.48
N TRP A 347 18.83 9.25 -7.79
CA TRP A 347 18.65 10.45 -6.96
C TRP A 347 17.17 10.80 -6.79
N SER A 348 16.38 10.65 -7.86
CA SER A 348 14.95 10.91 -7.83
C SER A 348 14.22 10.07 -6.77
N VAL A 349 14.66 8.82 -6.57
CA VAL A 349 14.10 7.89 -5.57
C VAL A 349 14.44 8.34 -4.15
N TYR A 350 15.70 8.63 -3.85
CA TYR A 350 16.10 9.09 -2.51
C TYR A 350 15.55 10.48 -2.18
N ALA A 351 15.54 11.40 -3.14
CA ALA A 351 14.94 12.73 -2.96
C ALA A 351 13.43 12.64 -2.70
N TYR A 352 12.74 11.73 -3.41
CA TYR A 352 11.34 11.43 -3.15
C TYR A 352 11.12 10.83 -1.75
N GLY A 353 11.97 9.88 -1.32
CA GLY A 353 11.93 9.31 0.03
C GLY A 353 12.12 10.37 1.12
N TRP A 354 13.11 11.26 0.97
CA TRP A 354 13.31 12.38 1.91
C TRP A 354 12.09 13.30 1.98
N ARG A 355 11.48 13.62 0.84
CA ARG A 355 10.25 14.43 0.81
C ARG A 355 9.10 13.73 1.55
N GLN A 356 8.92 12.43 1.35
CA GLN A 356 7.88 11.67 2.06
C GLN A 356 8.07 11.71 3.58
N ILE A 357 9.32 11.61 4.06
CA ILE A 357 9.65 11.67 5.48
C ILE A 357 9.45 13.07 6.04
N GLU A 358 9.88 14.11 5.32
CA GLU A 358 9.65 15.51 5.70
C GLU A 358 8.15 15.78 5.90
N GLU A 359 7.33 15.33 4.94
CA GLU A 359 5.87 15.45 5.00
C GLU A 359 5.28 14.62 6.16
N TYR A 360 5.74 13.37 6.34
CA TYR A 360 5.31 12.47 7.41
C TYR A 360 5.61 13.05 8.79
N VAL A 361 6.88 13.34 9.09
CA VAL A 361 7.33 13.87 10.38
C VAL A 361 6.66 15.21 10.69
N SER A 362 6.52 16.09 9.69
CA SER A 362 5.81 17.36 9.86
C SER A 362 4.35 17.14 10.25
N LYS A 363 3.66 16.18 9.62
CA LYS A 363 2.28 15.83 9.96
C LYS A 363 2.19 15.25 11.37
N VAL A 364 2.98 14.22 11.67
CA VAL A 364 2.99 13.56 12.99
C VAL A 364 3.23 14.58 14.10
N PHE A 365 4.30 15.37 14.01
CA PHE A 365 4.67 16.29 15.06
C PHE A 365 3.72 17.50 15.19
N ARG A 366 3.39 18.17 14.07
CA ARG A 366 2.59 19.41 14.13
C ARG A 366 1.10 19.17 14.31
N ARG A 367 0.58 18.08 13.73
CA ARG A 367 -0.84 17.72 13.87
C ARG A 367 -1.12 16.76 15.03
N LYS A 368 -0.07 16.29 15.71
CA LYS A 368 -0.16 15.38 16.86
C LYS A 368 -0.85 14.06 16.50
N TYR A 369 -0.46 13.49 15.36
CA TYR A 369 -0.99 12.20 14.91
C TYR A 369 -0.25 11.06 15.58
N SER A 370 -0.99 10.14 16.19
CA SER A 370 -0.48 8.94 16.85
C SER A 370 -0.95 7.66 16.17
N THR A 371 -2.01 7.71 15.35
CA THR A 371 -2.57 6.54 14.66
C THR A 371 -2.65 6.73 13.15
N PHE A 372 -2.66 5.60 12.43
CA PHE A 372 -2.81 5.57 10.98
C PHE A 372 -4.17 6.10 10.52
N GLY A 373 -5.23 5.92 11.32
CA GLY A 373 -6.55 6.49 11.01
C GLY A 373 -6.54 8.01 10.86
N GLN A 374 -5.75 8.71 11.69
CA GLN A 374 -5.60 10.16 11.60
C GLN A 374 -4.87 10.60 10.31
N LEU A 375 -3.90 9.81 9.83
CA LEU A 375 -3.26 10.05 8.54
C LEU A 375 -4.22 9.84 7.35
N LEU A 376 -5.09 8.83 7.43
CA LEU A 376 -6.05 8.52 6.37
C LEU A 376 -7.12 9.61 6.20
N ASP A 377 -7.56 10.23 7.30
CA ASP A 377 -8.62 11.24 7.27
C ASP A 377 -8.19 12.55 6.60
N ASP A 378 -6.89 12.89 6.65
CA ASP A 378 -6.33 14.11 6.06
C ASP A 378 -6.21 14.06 4.53
N ASN A 379 -6.05 12.87 3.94
CA ASN A 379 -5.90 12.70 2.50
C ASN A 379 -6.53 11.38 2.02
N PRO A 380 -7.88 11.28 2.01
CA PRO A 380 -8.56 10.05 1.62
C PRO A 380 -8.32 9.73 0.14
N ARG A 381 -8.08 8.45 -0.17
CA ARG A 381 -7.91 7.97 -1.56
C ARG A 381 -9.16 8.16 -2.41
N ILE A 382 -10.33 8.00 -1.80
CA ILE A 382 -11.64 8.27 -2.38
C ILE A 382 -12.53 8.91 -1.32
N SER A 383 -13.36 9.85 -1.73
CA SER A 383 -14.33 10.52 -0.86
C SER A 383 -15.70 10.52 -1.52
N SER A 384 -16.73 10.13 -0.77
CA SER A 384 -18.11 10.23 -1.24
C SER A 384 -18.59 11.67 -1.22
N LYS A 385 -19.22 12.09 -2.31
CA LYS A 385 -19.93 13.36 -2.45
C LYS A 385 -21.44 13.17 -2.35
N GLY A 386 -21.92 11.96 -2.05
CA GLY A 386 -23.33 11.61 -2.01
C GLY A 386 -23.82 11.03 -3.33
N TYR A 387 -25.08 11.29 -3.69
CA TYR A 387 -25.67 10.82 -4.93
C TYR A 387 -26.67 11.83 -5.52
N VAL A 388 -26.97 11.66 -6.81
CA VAL A 388 -28.10 12.29 -7.50
C VAL A 388 -29.19 11.24 -7.70
N LYS A 389 -30.46 11.58 -7.54
CA LYS A 389 -31.56 10.70 -7.97
C LYS A 389 -32.00 11.12 -9.37
N VAL A 390 -32.02 10.20 -10.32
CA VAL A 390 -32.60 10.38 -11.66
C VAL A 390 -33.76 9.42 -11.75
N ASP A 391 -34.98 9.95 -11.70
CA ASP A 391 -36.23 9.20 -11.49
C ASP A 391 -36.17 8.36 -10.19
N ASP A 392 -36.08 7.04 -10.31
CA ASP A 392 -35.90 6.10 -9.19
C ASP A 392 -34.49 5.54 -9.05
N LYS A 393 -33.59 5.87 -9.98
CA LYS A 393 -32.20 5.40 -9.96
C LYS A 393 -31.31 6.38 -9.20
N LYS A 394 -30.42 5.86 -8.36
CA LYS A 394 -29.34 6.65 -7.75
C LYS A 394 -28.15 6.74 -8.71
N VAL A 395 -27.45 7.87 -8.69
CA VAL A 395 -26.18 8.09 -9.36
C VAL A 395 -25.17 8.56 -8.30
N TYR A 396 -24.30 7.69 -7.81
CA TYR A 396 -23.35 8.06 -6.76
C TYR A 396 -22.21 8.91 -7.31
N VAL A 397 -21.73 9.85 -6.51
CA VAL A 397 -20.68 10.79 -6.89
C VAL A 397 -19.49 10.63 -5.96
N PHE A 398 -18.31 10.40 -6.53
CA PHE A 398 -17.07 10.20 -5.81
C PHE A 398 -16.00 11.17 -6.29
N GLU A 399 -15.06 11.52 -5.40
CA GLU A 399 -13.81 12.19 -5.75
C GLU A 399 -12.65 11.29 -5.35
N ALA A 400 -11.84 10.91 -6.33
CA ALA A 400 -10.64 10.10 -6.18
C ALA A 400 -9.39 10.97 -6.35
N ASN A 401 -8.39 10.78 -5.48
CA ASN A 401 -7.10 11.43 -5.64
C ASN A 401 -6.23 10.71 -6.68
N GLU A 402 -5.04 11.24 -6.97
CA GLU A 402 -4.12 10.68 -7.98
C GLU A 402 -3.64 9.26 -7.62
N TYR A 403 -3.64 8.91 -6.34
CA TYR A 403 -3.23 7.61 -5.80
C TYR A 403 -4.41 6.65 -5.56
N GLY A 404 -5.63 7.08 -5.91
CA GLY A 404 -6.86 6.31 -5.81
C GLY A 404 -7.11 5.43 -7.03
N VAL A 405 -8.20 4.68 -6.98
CA VAL A 405 -8.62 3.67 -7.97
C VAL A 405 -8.58 4.19 -9.40
N GLY A 406 -8.15 3.36 -10.34
CA GLY A 406 -8.29 3.56 -11.77
C GLY A 406 -9.77 3.65 -12.19
N ILE A 407 -9.99 4.39 -13.27
CA ILE A 407 -11.31 4.58 -13.89
C ILE A 407 -11.85 3.23 -14.42
N ASP A 408 -10.97 2.41 -14.98
CA ASP A 408 -11.22 1.05 -15.45
C ASP A 408 -11.74 0.13 -14.34
N GLN A 409 -11.20 0.21 -13.12
CA GLN A 409 -11.65 -0.62 -12.00
C GLN A 409 -13.06 -0.26 -11.54
N LEU A 410 -13.41 1.02 -11.63
CA LEU A 410 -14.74 1.52 -11.31
C LEU A 410 -15.76 1.11 -12.39
N VAL A 411 -15.35 1.06 -13.66
CA VAL A 411 -16.14 0.46 -14.76
C VAL A 411 -16.42 -1.02 -14.48
N ILE A 412 -15.40 -1.76 -14.06
CA ILE A 412 -15.46 -3.19 -13.74
C ILE A 412 -16.49 -3.44 -12.64
N LEU A 413 -16.42 -2.72 -11.50
CA LEU A 413 -17.42 -2.81 -10.44
C LEU A 413 -18.84 -2.49 -10.92
N HIS A 414 -18.99 -1.39 -11.66
CA HIS A 414 -20.30 -0.94 -12.15
C HIS A 414 -20.95 -2.01 -13.05
N ASN A 415 -20.18 -2.58 -13.97
CA ASN A 415 -20.58 -3.72 -14.81
C ASN A 415 -21.01 -4.93 -13.99
N HIS A 416 -20.26 -5.26 -12.94
CA HIS A 416 -20.48 -6.49 -12.17
C HIS A 416 -21.83 -6.54 -11.48
N MET A 417 -22.35 -5.42 -11.02
CA MET A 417 -23.58 -5.37 -10.25
C MET A 417 -24.84 -5.29 -11.11
N ALA A 418 -24.72 -4.89 -12.38
CA ALA A 418 -25.86 -4.73 -13.32
C ALA A 418 -26.33 -6.04 -14.01
N LEU A 419 -25.75 -7.19 -13.69
CA LEU A 419 -26.01 -8.46 -14.37
C LEU A 419 -27.37 -9.07 -13.98
N TYR A 420 -28.41 -8.76 -14.78
CA TYR A 420 -29.65 -9.53 -14.88
C TYR A 420 -29.48 -10.61 -15.96
N ARG A 421 -29.20 -11.88 -15.61
CA ARG A 421 -29.30 -13.00 -16.59
C ARG A 421 -29.62 -14.35 -15.98
N ASP A 422 -30.48 -15.10 -16.65
CA ASP A 422 -30.96 -16.44 -16.23
C ASP A 422 -29.89 -17.53 -16.08
N ASP A 423 -28.70 -17.35 -16.67
CA ASP A 423 -27.58 -18.30 -16.57
C ASP A 423 -26.68 -18.07 -15.36
N PHE A 424 -26.70 -16.84 -14.84
CA PHE A 424 -26.19 -16.48 -13.54
C PHE A 424 -27.41 -16.23 -12.66
N LYS A 425 -27.92 -17.26 -11.96
CA LYS A 425 -29.06 -17.14 -11.01
C LYS A 425 -28.84 -16.16 -9.84
N THR A 426 -27.96 -15.18 -9.97
CA THR A 426 -27.81 -14.02 -9.11
C THR A 426 -28.74 -12.91 -9.58
N ILE A 427 -29.78 -12.63 -8.77
CA ILE A 427 -30.37 -11.30 -8.72
C ILE A 427 -29.31 -10.42 -8.04
N LEU A 428 -28.45 -9.78 -8.84
CA LEU A 428 -27.61 -8.69 -8.35
C LEU A 428 -28.43 -7.41 -8.40
N PRO A 429 -28.54 -6.65 -7.30
CA PRO A 429 -29.04 -5.28 -7.44
C PRO A 429 -28.07 -4.52 -8.35
N ALA A 430 -28.58 -4.01 -9.48
CA ALA A 430 -27.85 -3.13 -10.37
C ALA A 430 -27.18 -2.00 -9.58
N PHE A 431 -25.88 -1.78 -9.76
CA PHE A 431 -25.27 -0.59 -9.19
C PHE A 431 -25.97 0.63 -9.77
N ALA A 432 -26.15 1.61 -8.91
CA ALA A 432 -26.37 2.99 -9.30
C ALA A 432 -25.27 3.42 -10.30
N ASP A 433 -25.63 4.28 -11.26
CA ASP A 433 -24.59 4.89 -12.11
C ASP A 433 -23.61 5.67 -11.24
N ILE A 434 -22.39 5.85 -11.69
CA ILE A 434 -21.39 6.57 -10.89
C ILE A 434 -20.75 7.69 -11.67
N ILE A 435 -20.52 8.79 -10.99
CA ILE A 435 -19.70 9.90 -11.47
C ILE A 435 -18.47 10.01 -10.58
N VAL A 436 -17.30 10.02 -11.20
CA VAL A 436 -16.02 10.05 -10.50
C VAL A 436 -15.25 11.29 -10.94
N PHE A 437 -14.89 12.12 -9.98
CA PHE A 437 -13.90 13.18 -10.17
C PHE A 437 -12.51 12.63 -9.90
N LYS A 438 -11.60 12.72 -10.86
CA LYS A 438 -10.19 12.36 -10.69
C LYS A 438 -9.29 13.46 -11.26
N LYS A 439 -8.22 13.78 -10.53
CA LYS A 439 -7.16 14.63 -11.05
C LYS A 439 -6.16 13.76 -11.82
N ILE A 440 -5.87 14.13 -13.07
CA ILE A 440 -4.95 13.41 -13.95
C ILE A 440 -4.04 14.45 -14.60
N GLY A 441 -2.74 14.39 -14.30
CA GLY A 441 -1.75 15.30 -14.89
C GLY A 441 -2.06 16.79 -14.66
N GLY A 442 -2.60 17.15 -13.49
CA GLY A 442 -3.00 18.53 -13.19
C GLY A 442 -4.42 18.91 -13.65
N ILE A 443 -5.09 18.08 -14.46
CA ILE A 443 -6.44 18.33 -14.98
C ILE A 443 -7.47 17.59 -14.14
N HIS A 444 -8.54 18.28 -13.74
CA HIS A 444 -9.67 17.66 -13.05
C HIS A 444 -10.65 17.13 -14.10
N VAL A 445 -10.90 15.83 -14.10
CA VAL A 445 -11.81 15.15 -15.03
C VAL A 445 -12.97 14.56 -14.24
N ALA A 446 -14.19 14.76 -14.72
CA ALA A 446 -15.38 14.08 -14.24
C ALA A 446 -15.77 13.01 -15.25
N THR A 447 -15.99 11.77 -14.81
CA THR A 447 -16.35 10.66 -15.69
C THR A 447 -17.61 9.98 -15.19
N LEU A 448 -18.62 9.84 -16.05
CA LEU A 448 -19.80 9.01 -15.83
C LEU A 448 -19.52 7.59 -16.31
N PHE A 449 -19.91 6.63 -15.47
CA PHE A 449 -20.03 5.22 -15.81
C PHE A 449 -21.49 4.80 -15.62
N ALA A 450 -22.11 4.41 -16.72
CA ALA A 450 -23.46 3.87 -16.74
C ALA A 450 -23.50 2.59 -17.60
N VAL A 451 -24.43 1.68 -17.30
CA VAL A 451 -24.59 0.42 -18.04
C VAL A 451 -25.93 0.39 -18.71
N HIS A 452 -25.91 0.08 -20.00
CA HIS A 452 -27.11 -0.10 -20.78
C HIS A 452 -27.62 -1.55 -20.68
N LYS A 453 -28.92 -1.77 -20.92
CA LYS A 453 -29.45 -3.13 -21.04
C LYS A 453 -28.81 -3.82 -22.25
N ALA A 454 -28.07 -4.90 -22.00
CA ALA A 454 -27.45 -5.66 -23.08
C ALA A 454 -28.51 -6.41 -23.92
N LYS A 455 -28.51 -6.19 -25.24
CA LYS A 455 -29.41 -6.88 -26.19
C LYS A 455 -29.15 -8.40 -26.29
N TYR A 456 -27.93 -8.86 -26.00
CA TYR A 456 -27.51 -10.27 -26.13
C TYR A 456 -26.77 -10.78 -24.90
N LYS A 457 -26.85 -12.09 -24.66
CA LYS A 457 -26.12 -12.83 -23.62
C LYS A 457 -24.60 -12.63 -23.68
N SER A 458 -24.09 -11.73 -22.84
CA SER A 458 -22.69 -11.46 -22.56
C SER A 458 -22.00 -12.70 -21.99
N LEU A 459 -20.87 -13.05 -22.59
CA LEU A 459 -20.03 -14.19 -22.21
C LEU A 459 -19.19 -13.94 -20.95
N SER A 460 -19.10 -12.68 -20.51
CA SER A 460 -18.27 -12.23 -19.39
C SER A 460 -18.85 -10.95 -18.78
N PRO A 461 -18.68 -10.71 -17.47
CA PRO A 461 -18.99 -9.43 -16.83
C PRO A 461 -18.23 -8.23 -17.44
N TYR A 462 -17.11 -8.48 -18.13
CA TYR A 462 -16.35 -7.44 -18.86
C TYR A 462 -16.99 -7.06 -20.21
N ASN A 463 -18.00 -7.81 -20.69
CA ASN A 463 -18.62 -7.63 -22.01
C ASN A 463 -20.00 -6.94 -21.93
N LEU A 464 -20.22 -6.09 -20.92
CA LEU A 464 -21.43 -5.28 -20.83
C LEU A 464 -21.26 -3.97 -21.62
N PRO A 465 -22.32 -3.46 -22.26
CA PRO A 465 -22.27 -2.17 -22.94
C PRO A 465 -22.22 -1.05 -21.90
N VAL A 466 -21.02 -0.56 -21.63
CA VAL A 466 -20.76 0.60 -20.77
C VAL A 466 -20.92 1.87 -21.59
N VAL A 467 -21.69 2.82 -21.06
CA VAL A 467 -21.65 4.21 -21.49
C VAL A 467 -20.64 4.93 -20.61
N THR A 468 -19.53 5.34 -21.23
CA THR A 468 -18.53 6.20 -20.60
C THR A 468 -18.57 7.58 -21.24
N ARG A 469 -18.71 8.62 -20.40
CA ARG A 469 -18.59 10.02 -20.81
C ARG A 469 -17.68 10.73 -19.83
N ALA A 470 -16.73 11.50 -20.33
CA ALA A 470 -15.79 12.24 -19.51
C ALA A 470 -15.77 13.70 -19.93
N VAL A 471 -15.71 14.60 -18.96
CA VAL A 471 -15.59 16.04 -19.18
C VAL A 471 -14.53 16.64 -18.27
N GLN A 472 -13.85 17.65 -18.79
CA GLN A 472 -12.96 18.46 -17.95
C GLN A 472 -13.80 19.32 -16.99
N VAL A 473 -13.45 19.30 -15.72
CA VAL A 473 -14.02 20.19 -14.71
C VAL A 473 -13.36 21.56 -14.85
N THR A 474 -14.15 22.58 -15.22
CA THR A 474 -13.65 23.91 -15.54
C THR A 474 -14.64 25.00 -15.12
N LYS A 475 -14.11 26.20 -14.87
CA LYS A 475 -14.89 27.40 -14.52
C LYS A 475 -15.46 28.13 -15.74
N ARG A 476 -15.11 27.70 -16.96
CA ARG A 476 -15.56 28.32 -18.21
C ARG A 476 -17.08 28.20 -18.36
N LYS A 477 -17.78 29.33 -18.56
CA LYS A 477 -19.25 29.41 -18.57
C LYS A 477 -19.90 28.69 -19.75
N ASP A 478 -19.15 28.51 -20.82
CA ASP A 478 -19.51 27.86 -22.08
C ASP A 478 -19.25 26.35 -22.07
N ALA A 479 -18.48 25.83 -21.11
CA ALA A 479 -18.03 24.44 -21.12
C ALA A 479 -19.12 23.38 -20.83
N TYR A 480 -20.29 23.80 -20.36
CA TYR A 480 -21.42 22.92 -20.03
C TYR A 480 -22.72 23.36 -20.71
N LYS A 481 -22.61 24.10 -21.82
CA LYS A 481 -23.76 24.43 -22.65
C LYS A 481 -24.20 23.19 -23.41
N PHE A 482 -25.51 23.04 -23.55
CA PHE A 482 -26.12 22.00 -24.35
C PHE A 482 -26.61 22.63 -25.63
N ASP A 483 -26.19 22.10 -26.77
CA ASP A 483 -26.86 22.34 -28.05
C ASP A 483 -27.86 21.19 -28.22
N LEU A 484 -29.09 21.38 -27.77
CA LEU A 484 -30.16 20.38 -27.91
C LEU A 484 -31.13 20.80 -29.01
N ASP A 485 -31.44 19.89 -29.92
CA ASP A 485 -32.61 20.01 -30.80
C ASP A 485 -33.91 20.01 -29.96
N GLU A 486 -34.92 20.77 -30.40
CA GLU A 486 -36.20 20.98 -29.68
C GLU A 486 -36.92 19.66 -29.30
N GLU A 487 -36.82 18.60 -30.11
CA GLU A 487 -37.38 17.26 -29.80
C GLU A 487 -36.69 16.56 -28.62
N LYS A 488 -35.41 16.87 -28.37
CA LYS A 488 -34.67 16.31 -27.24
C LYS A 488 -35.06 17.03 -25.94
N GLU A 489 -35.31 18.34 -25.97
CA GLU A 489 -35.73 19.13 -24.80
C GLU A 489 -37.02 18.60 -24.15
N GLU A 490 -38.03 18.22 -24.93
CA GLU A 490 -39.27 17.63 -24.41
C GLU A 490 -39.03 16.31 -23.64
N ARG A 491 -38.06 15.48 -24.06
CA ARG A 491 -37.71 14.24 -23.34
C ARG A 491 -36.96 14.49 -22.03
N PHE A 492 -36.23 15.61 -21.91
CA PHE A 492 -35.53 16.00 -20.69
C PHE A 492 -36.47 16.50 -19.60
N GLU A 493 -37.57 17.16 -19.96
CA GLU A 493 -38.57 17.66 -18.99
C GLU A 493 -39.36 16.53 -18.29
N VAL A 494 -39.45 15.34 -18.90
CA VAL A 494 -40.26 14.22 -18.36
C VAL A 494 -39.58 13.51 -17.17
N ARG A 495 -38.27 13.66 -16.97
CA ARG A 495 -37.52 12.97 -15.89
C ARG A 495 -37.22 13.86 -14.69
N LYS A 496 -37.41 13.33 -13.48
CA LYS A 496 -37.20 14.08 -12.22
C LYS A 496 -35.78 13.86 -11.72
N ILE A 497 -34.94 14.90 -11.76
CA ILE A 497 -33.58 14.86 -11.21
C ILE A 497 -33.52 15.57 -9.85
N ASP A 498 -33.06 14.88 -8.81
CA ASP A 498 -32.91 15.39 -7.45
C ASP A 498 -31.45 15.38 -6.99
N TYR A 499 -30.91 16.58 -6.77
CA TYR A 499 -29.53 16.82 -6.34
C TYR A 499 -29.38 17.00 -4.81
N THR A 500 -30.46 16.85 -4.03
CA THR A 500 -30.50 17.15 -2.58
C THR A 500 -29.50 16.33 -1.78
N PHE A 501 -29.15 15.13 -2.25
CA PHE A 501 -28.26 14.21 -1.55
C PHE A 501 -26.77 14.46 -1.85
N LEU A 502 -26.43 15.45 -2.68
CA LEU A 502 -25.05 15.85 -2.93
C LEU A 502 -24.50 16.77 -1.84
N ARG A 503 -23.24 16.55 -1.45
CA ARG A 503 -22.55 17.32 -0.40
C ARG A 503 -21.20 17.84 -0.89
N LYS A 504 -20.83 19.04 -0.44
CA LYS A 504 -19.48 19.63 -0.58
C LYS A 504 -18.94 19.60 -2.03
N LEU A 505 -19.65 20.25 -2.96
CA LEU A 505 -19.25 20.39 -4.37
C LEU A 505 -19.03 21.84 -4.77
N THR A 506 -18.02 22.08 -5.59
CA THR A 506 -17.79 23.37 -6.26
C THR A 506 -18.79 23.58 -7.41
N GLN A 507 -19.02 24.83 -7.83
CA GLN A 507 -19.91 25.12 -8.95
C GLN A 507 -19.50 24.41 -10.27
N PRO A 508 -18.21 24.36 -10.67
CA PRO A 508 -17.77 23.55 -11.81
C PRO A 508 -18.11 22.07 -11.70
N GLN A 509 -17.96 21.47 -10.52
CA GLN A 509 -18.30 20.07 -10.29
C GLN A 509 -19.82 19.83 -10.46
N ARG A 510 -20.66 20.76 -9.96
CA ARG A 510 -22.12 20.69 -10.18
C ARG A 510 -22.48 20.79 -11.67
N GLY A 511 -21.82 21.69 -12.40
CA GLY A 511 -21.99 21.84 -13.85
C GLY A 511 -21.63 20.57 -14.61
N ALA A 512 -20.46 20.00 -14.31
CA ALA A 512 -20.00 18.74 -14.89
C ALA A 512 -20.95 17.56 -14.61
N ILE A 513 -21.46 17.43 -13.37
CA ILE A 513 -22.45 16.38 -13.03
C ILE A 513 -23.73 16.56 -13.86
N SER A 514 -24.27 17.78 -13.91
CA SER A 514 -25.48 18.06 -14.69
C SER A 514 -25.28 17.76 -16.17
N TYR A 515 -24.11 18.11 -16.71
CA TYR A 515 -23.72 17.81 -18.09
C TYR A 515 -23.67 16.31 -18.36
N LEU A 516 -22.89 15.58 -17.56
CA LEU A 516 -22.71 14.14 -17.70
C LEU A 516 -24.02 13.37 -17.58
N ILE A 517 -24.89 13.76 -16.63
CA ILE A 517 -26.20 13.12 -16.48
C ILE A 517 -27.01 13.34 -17.75
N LYS A 518 -27.17 14.60 -18.19
CA LYS A 518 -28.01 14.97 -19.33
C LYS A 518 -27.49 14.44 -20.67
N GLU A 519 -26.19 14.44 -20.95
CA GLU A 519 -25.71 13.82 -22.19
C GLU A 519 -25.60 12.30 -22.08
N GLY A 520 -24.99 11.80 -21.02
CA GLY A 520 -24.60 10.40 -20.92
C GLY A 520 -25.74 9.42 -20.68
N LEU A 521 -26.86 9.87 -20.10
CA LEU A 521 -28.03 9.01 -19.85
C LEU A 521 -29.19 9.24 -20.84
N PHE A 522 -29.08 10.20 -21.77
CA PHE A 522 -30.19 10.63 -22.62
C PHE A 522 -29.89 10.66 -24.13
N GLU A 523 -28.61 10.61 -24.56
CA GLU A 523 -28.25 10.57 -25.99
C GLU A 523 -28.23 9.17 -26.64
N LEU A 524 -28.66 8.11 -25.95
CA LEU A 524 -28.56 6.72 -26.46
C LEU A 524 -29.88 5.94 -26.41
#